data_AF-A0A973AX92-F1
#
_entry.id   AF-A0A973AX92-F1
#
_cell.length_a   1.000
_cell.length_b   1.000
_cell.length_c   1.000
_cell.angle_alpha   90.00
_cell.angle_beta   90.00
_cell.angle_gamma   90.00
#
_symmetry.space_group_name_H-M   'P 1'
#
loop_
_entity.id
_entity.type
_entity.pdbx_description
1 polymer ?
#
loop_
_entity_poly.entity_id
_entity_poly.type
_entity_poly.pdbx_seq_one_letter_code
_entity_poly.pdbx_strand_id
1 'polypeptide(L)'
;MTIMAVMVIMCLIFILSIQGISSATAAVAEEAAGEVSLKEIRELLDTATELLADGKPAKALARVAEAAQGIEKLSQQDRLPSGLRGLWERCRSLRDDLELEGMDGAAISLPPLRAGPSKAAISTKPAGSAKPAATAKPAAKPAATAKPVAVSFSTQVAPLLSRHCGGCHIAGRKGGFQMASYAGLMKTGMVQPGVSNASRLVEVIESGDMPRGGGKVSADDMNLLMRWIDSGAPFDGPDPSQPIAATAAQPSGGSPVPPPQPVVAVKLKAGEVSFAANIAPLLLENCAG
;
A
#
# COMPACT_ATOMS: atom_id res chain seq x y z
N MET A 1 12.55 -44.36 70.34
CA MET A 1 11.70 -43.18 70.08
C MET A 1 12.47 -41.90 69.77
N THR A 2 13.76 -41.80 70.10
CA THR A 2 14.60 -40.61 69.88
C THR A 2 15.28 -40.54 68.50
N ILE A 3 15.49 -41.68 67.82
CA ILE A 3 16.22 -41.71 66.53
C ILE A 3 15.34 -41.24 65.34
N MET A 4 14.03 -41.52 65.35
CA MET A 4 13.12 -41.07 64.28
C MET A 4 12.82 -39.56 64.33
N ALA A 5 12.87 -38.95 65.51
CA ALA A 5 12.65 -37.50 65.66
C ALA A 5 13.82 -36.66 65.11
N VAL A 6 15.06 -37.16 65.27
CA VAL A 6 16.26 -36.48 64.77
C VAL A 6 16.34 -36.52 63.23
N MET A 7 15.84 -37.60 62.62
CA MET A 7 15.87 -37.77 61.16
C MET A 7 14.84 -36.89 60.43
N VAL A 8 13.67 -36.63 61.04
CA VAL A 8 12.65 -35.72 60.48
C VAL A 8 13.08 -34.26 60.59
N ILE A 9 13.76 -33.89 61.68
CA ILE A 9 14.30 -32.52 61.89
C ILE A 9 15.47 -32.25 60.95
N MET A 10 16.35 -33.23 60.70
CA MET A 10 17.45 -33.10 59.73
C MET A 10 16.95 -33.03 58.27
N CYS A 11 15.80 -33.61 57.95
CA CYS A 11 15.20 -33.55 56.61
C CYS A 11 14.51 -32.19 56.35
N LEU A 12 13.91 -31.58 57.37
CA LEU A 12 13.27 -30.25 57.27
C LEU A 12 14.28 -29.10 57.16
N ILE A 13 15.47 -29.23 57.78
CA ILE A 13 16.54 -28.22 57.69
C ILE A 13 17.23 -28.24 56.32
N PHE A 14 17.31 -29.42 55.67
CA PHE A 14 17.89 -29.55 54.33
C PHE A 14 16.98 -28.98 53.22
N ILE A 15 15.65 -29.05 53.40
CA ILE A 15 14.68 -28.50 52.44
C ILE A 15 14.58 -26.96 52.56
N LEU A 16 14.87 -26.38 53.73
CA LEU A 16 14.83 -24.91 53.94
C LEU A 16 16.10 -24.17 53.47
N SER A 17 17.16 -24.90 53.07
CA SER A 17 18.46 -24.31 52.68
C SER A 17 18.60 -24.06 51.17
N ILE A 18 17.56 -24.31 50.36
CA ILE A 18 17.62 -24.17 48.88
C ILE A 18 16.96 -22.87 48.37
N GLN A 19 16.37 -22.03 49.24
CA GLN A 19 15.74 -20.75 48.81
C GLN A 19 16.58 -19.49 49.12
N GLY A 20 17.90 -19.62 49.30
CA GLY A 20 18.73 -18.56 49.90
C GLY A 20 19.88 -17.98 49.07
N ILE A 21 19.94 -18.15 47.73
CA ILE A 21 21.05 -17.58 46.94
C ILE A 21 20.53 -16.95 45.64
N SER A 22 20.16 -15.68 45.71
CA SER A 22 20.53 -14.64 44.71
C SER A 22 19.77 -13.35 45.01
N SER A 23 20.35 -12.52 45.87
CA SER A 23 20.14 -11.07 45.79
C SER A 23 21.47 -10.46 45.36
N ALA A 24 21.82 -10.70 44.10
CA ALA A 24 22.83 -9.93 43.39
C ALA A 24 22.13 -8.68 42.82
N THR A 25 22.55 -7.51 43.29
CA THR A 25 22.55 -6.24 42.55
C THR A 25 21.27 -5.88 41.80
N ALA A 26 20.25 -5.44 42.53
CA ALA A 26 19.24 -4.55 41.98
C ALA A 26 19.86 -3.14 41.81
N ALA A 27 20.22 -2.81 40.56
CA ALA A 27 20.21 -1.44 40.01
C ALA A 27 20.69 -1.42 38.54
N VAL A 28 20.17 -2.31 37.69
CA VAL A 28 20.15 -2.10 36.23
C VAL A 28 18.88 -2.75 35.68
N ALA A 29 17.73 -2.10 35.86
CA ALA A 29 16.49 -2.49 35.18
C ALA A 29 15.44 -1.38 35.33
N GLU A 30 15.51 -0.39 34.44
CA GLU A 30 14.39 0.47 34.06
C GLU A 30 14.81 1.10 32.71
N GLU A 31 14.31 0.77 31.52
CA GLU A 31 13.19 -0.04 31.06
C GLU A 31 13.63 -0.91 29.87
N ALA A 32 13.33 -2.20 29.94
CA ALA A 32 13.19 -3.06 28.77
C ALA A 32 11.84 -3.78 28.92
N ALA A 33 10.75 -3.03 28.77
CA ALA A 33 9.42 -3.60 28.64
C ALA A 33 9.28 -4.17 27.22
N GLY A 34 8.99 -5.47 27.13
CA GLY A 34 8.82 -6.23 25.90
C GLY A 34 7.61 -5.79 25.07
N GLU A 35 7.77 -4.70 24.33
CA GLU A 35 6.98 -4.41 23.14
C GLU A 35 7.54 -5.22 21.97
N VAL A 36 6.74 -6.16 21.45
CA VAL A 36 7.04 -6.76 20.14
C VAL A 36 6.96 -5.62 19.14
N SER A 37 8.11 -5.16 18.66
CA SER A 37 8.21 -4.00 17.79
C SER A 37 7.98 -4.41 16.33
N LEU A 38 7.50 -3.48 15.49
CA LEU A 38 7.40 -3.71 14.04
C LEU A 38 8.73 -4.13 13.41
N LYS A 39 9.86 -3.71 14.01
CA LYS A 39 11.20 -4.06 13.56
C LYS A 39 11.49 -5.55 13.79
N GLU A 40 11.13 -6.09 14.95
CA GLU A 40 11.32 -7.52 15.26
C GLU A 40 10.46 -8.41 14.36
N ILE A 41 9.20 -8.04 14.12
CA ILE A 41 8.34 -8.76 13.17
C ILE A 41 8.95 -8.75 11.77
N ARG A 42 9.49 -7.60 11.33
CA ARG A 42 10.18 -7.49 10.04
C ARG A 42 11.40 -8.41 9.97
N GLU A 43 12.23 -8.41 11.00
CA GLU A 43 13.45 -9.22 11.07
C GLU A 43 13.13 -10.74 11.07
N LEU A 44 12.05 -11.15 11.73
CA LEU A 44 11.54 -12.52 11.68
C LEU A 44 11.11 -12.93 10.26
N LEU A 45 10.40 -12.06 9.54
CA LEU A 45 9.97 -12.32 8.16
C LEU A 45 11.14 -12.28 7.15
N ASP A 46 12.13 -11.41 7.37
CA ASP A 46 13.38 -11.39 6.61
C ASP A 46 14.13 -12.73 6.81
N THR A 47 14.30 -13.16 8.06
CA THR A 47 14.93 -14.46 8.40
C THR A 47 14.16 -15.64 7.80
N ALA A 48 12.82 -15.61 7.81
CA ALA A 48 12.01 -16.66 7.20
C ALA A 48 12.25 -16.76 5.69
N THR A 49 12.39 -15.62 5.02
CA THR A 49 12.67 -15.55 3.57
C THR A 49 14.04 -16.17 3.26
N GLU A 50 15.06 -15.86 4.05
CA GLU A 50 16.40 -16.46 3.92
C GLU A 50 16.38 -17.98 4.16
N LEU A 51 15.64 -18.43 5.17
CA LEU A 51 15.51 -19.86 5.48
C LEU A 51 14.80 -20.65 4.37
N LEU A 52 13.84 -20.04 3.68
CA LEU A 52 13.22 -20.63 2.49
C LEU A 52 14.21 -20.71 1.33
N ALA A 53 14.97 -19.65 1.08
CA ALA A 53 16.02 -19.65 0.06
C ALA A 53 17.11 -20.72 0.33
N ASP A 54 17.39 -20.98 1.60
CA ASP A 54 18.30 -22.02 2.08
C ASP A 54 17.72 -23.46 2.02
N GLY A 55 16.47 -23.63 1.59
CA GLY A 55 15.79 -24.93 1.57
C GLY A 55 15.47 -25.50 2.96
N LYS A 56 15.23 -24.64 3.96
CA LYS A 56 14.91 -25.01 5.35
C LYS A 56 13.47 -24.62 5.71
N PRO A 57 12.44 -25.19 5.05
CA PRO A 57 11.05 -24.75 5.21
C PRO A 57 10.51 -24.95 6.63
N ALA A 58 10.93 -26.01 7.35
CA ALA A 58 10.52 -26.22 8.75
C ALA A 58 11.02 -25.11 9.70
N LYS A 59 12.21 -24.55 9.45
CA LYS A 59 12.74 -23.42 10.24
C LYS A 59 12.06 -22.11 9.84
N ALA A 60 11.78 -21.92 8.55
CA ALA A 60 11.03 -20.78 8.08
C ALA A 60 9.61 -20.76 8.67
N LEU A 61 8.93 -21.91 8.73
CA LEU A 61 7.62 -22.06 9.37
C LEU A 61 7.62 -21.56 10.82
N ALA A 62 8.63 -21.92 11.61
CA ALA A 62 8.77 -21.44 12.99
C ALA A 62 8.87 -19.91 13.07
N ARG A 63 9.64 -19.29 12.16
CA ARG A 63 9.79 -17.81 12.12
C ARG A 63 8.51 -17.10 11.67
N VAL A 64 7.79 -17.66 10.70
CA VAL A 64 6.49 -17.12 10.27
C VAL A 64 5.46 -17.24 11.40
N ALA A 65 5.48 -18.33 12.16
CA ALA A 65 4.60 -18.49 13.33
C ALA A 65 4.92 -17.47 14.44
N GLU A 66 6.19 -17.23 14.73
CA GLU A 66 6.62 -16.18 15.68
C GLU A 66 6.19 -14.77 15.21
N ALA A 67 6.36 -14.48 13.91
CA ALA A 67 5.92 -13.20 13.34
C ALA A 67 4.40 -13.02 13.43
N ALA A 68 3.62 -14.08 13.16
CA ALA A 68 2.16 -14.07 13.28
C ALA A 68 1.69 -13.77 14.70
N GLN A 69 2.35 -14.32 15.72
CA GLN A 69 2.06 -14.00 17.14
C GLN A 69 2.35 -12.53 17.47
N GLY A 70 3.45 -11.99 16.94
CA GLY A 70 3.77 -10.57 17.10
C GLY A 70 2.71 -9.66 16.46
N ILE A 71 2.24 -10.04 15.26
CA ILE A 71 1.19 -9.32 14.55
C ILE A 71 -0.15 -9.39 15.30
N GLU A 72 -0.51 -10.55 15.86
CA GLU A 72 -1.69 -10.70 16.72
C GLU A 72 -1.64 -9.76 17.91
N LYS A 73 -0.53 -9.76 18.65
CA LYS A 73 -0.34 -8.88 19.82
C LYS A 73 -0.50 -7.39 19.45
N LEU A 74 0.08 -6.97 18.32
CA LEU A 74 -0.06 -5.59 17.83
C LEU A 74 -1.47 -5.28 17.30
N SER A 75 -2.19 -6.27 16.79
CA SER A 75 -3.56 -6.10 16.30
C SER A 75 -4.58 -5.86 17.42
N GLN A 76 -4.25 -6.28 18.65
CA GLN A 76 -5.08 -6.10 19.85
C GLN A 76 -4.91 -4.73 20.51
N GLN A 77 -3.96 -3.90 20.03
CA GLN A 77 -3.78 -2.54 20.54
C GLN A 77 -4.92 -1.62 20.10
N ASP A 78 -5.35 -0.70 20.96
CA ASP A 78 -6.41 0.29 20.65
C ASP A 78 -6.09 1.16 19.42
N ARG A 79 -4.80 1.37 19.16
CA ARG A 79 -4.30 2.08 17.98
C ARG A 79 -3.38 1.17 17.19
N LEU A 80 -3.83 0.75 16.00
CA LEU A 80 -3.00 -0.05 15.12
C LEU A 80 -1.75 0.75 14.68
N PRO A 81 -0.54 0.19 14.87
CA PRO A 81 0.67 0.85 14.43
C PRO A 81 0.74 0.88 12.89
N SER A 82 1.15 2.03 12.35
CA SER A 82 1.35 2.21 10.90
C SER A 82 2.43 1.25 10.40
N GLY A 83 2.12 0.47 9.37
CA GLY A 83 3.01 -0.55 8.81
C GLY A 83 2.67 -2.00 9.22
N LEU A 84 1.87 -2.21 10.27
CA LEU A 84 1.44 -3.55 10.69
C LEU A 84 0.72 -4.32 9.56
N ARG A 85 -0.12 -3.63 8.80
CA ARG A 85 -0.82 -4.21 7.63
C ARG A 85 0.16 -4.77 6.59
N GLY A 86 1.28 -4.10 6.37
CA GLY A 86 2.30 -4.57 5.44
C GLY A 86 3.00 -5.83 5.93
N LEU A 87 3.33 -5.88 7.22
CA LEU A 87 3.92 -7.07 7.83
C LEU A 87 2.94 -8.25 7.88
N TRP A 88 1.65 -7.96 8.09
CA TRP A 88 0.59 -8.96 8.03
C TRP A 88 0.46 -9.61 6.65
N GLU A 89 0.42 -8.81 5.57
CA GLU A 89 0.35 -9.37 4.21
C GLU A 89 1.61 -10.15 3.85
N ARG A 90 2.78 -9.67 4.28
CA ARG A 90 4.04 -10.40 4.07
C ARG A 90 4.08 -11.73 4.82
N CYS A 91 3.57 -11.78 6.05
CA CYS A 91 3.42 -13.01 6.82
C CYS A 91 2.46 -14.00 6.13
N ARG A 92 1.36 -13.48 5.56
CA ARG A 92 0.42 -14.28 4.76
C ARG A 92 1.08 -14.87 3.52
N SER A 93 1.80 -14.07 2.73
CA SER A 93 2.49 -14.54 1.52
C SER A 93 3.50 -15.65 1.85
N LEU A 94 4.32 -15.47 2.90
CA LEU A 94 5.30 -16.48 3.32
C LEU A 94 4.63 -17.78 3.79
N ARG A 95 3.44 -17.71 4.37
CA ARG A 95 2.63 -18.89 4.71
C ARG A 95 2.17 -19.63 3.46
N ASP A 96 1.71 -18.90 2.44
CA ASP A 96 1.30 -19.49 1.17
C ASP A 96 2.51 -20.15 0.45
N ASP A 97 3.70 -19.53 0.51
CA ASP A 97 4.95 -20.11 0.00
C ASP A 97 5.34 -21.40 0.74
N LEU A 98 5.17 -21.43 2.07
CA LEU A 98 5.40 -22.62 2.89
C LEU A 98 4.44 -23.77 2.55
N GLU A 99 3.19 -23.47 2.20
CA GLU A 99 2.23 -24.46 1.72
C GLU A 99 2.66 -25.08 0.38
N LEU A 100 3.24 -24.28 -0.52
CA LEU A 100 3.81 -24.79 -1.78
C LEU A 100 5.00 -25.71 -1.56
N GLU A 101 5.82 -25.46 -0.53
CA GLU A 101 6.93 -26.32 -0.09
C GLU A 101 6.45 -27.58 0.69
N GLY A 102 5.13 -27.76 0.83
CA GLY A 102 4.53 -28.94 1.48
C GLY A 102 4.50 -28.89 3.01
N MET A 103 4.71 -27.72 3.61
CA MET A 103 4.45 -27.50 5.05
C MET A 103 2.98 -27.14 5.27
N ASP A 104 2.42 -27.53 6.41
CA ASP A 104 1.06 -27.21 6.83
C ASP A 104 0.93 -25.77 7.35
N GLY A 105 1.22 -24.79 6.48
CA GLY A 105 1.14 -23.35 6.76
C GLY A 105 -0.21 -22.89 7.30
N ALA A 106 -1.30 -23.58 6.93
CA ALA A 106 -2.66 -23.35 7.41
C ALA A 106 -2.82 -23.38 8.95
N ALA A 107 -1.89 -23.99 9.70
CA ALA A 107 -1.88 -23.95 11.16
C ALA A 107 -1.54 -22.55 11.72
N ILE A 108 -0.94 -21.67 10.91
CA ILE A 108 -0.60 -20.30 11.30
C ILE A 108 -1.82 -19.40 11.08
N SER A 109 -2.53 -19.13 12.18
CA SER A 109 -3.68 -18.23 12.20
C SER A 109 -3.24 -16.77 12.21
N LEU A 110 -3.69 -16.01 11.21
CA LEU A 110 -3.50 -14.57 11.11
C LEU A 110 -4.83 -13.89 11.42
N PRO A 111 -4.90 -12.96 12.39
CA PRO A 111 -6.15 -12.28 12.71
C PRO A 111 -6.58 -11.39 11.55
N PRO A 112 -7.89 -11.23 11.29
CA PRO A 112 -8.35 -10.18 10.40
C PRO A 112 -8.01 -8.82 11.00
N LEU A 113 -7.07 -8.09 10.38
CA LEU A 113 -6.79 -6.71 10.79
C LEU A 113 -8.04 -5.86 10.55
N ARG A 114 -8.67 -5.39 11.63
CA ARG A 114 -9.84 -4.51 11.54
C ARG A 114 -9.49 -3.34 10.64
N ALA A 115 -10.29 -3.12 9.59
CA ALA A 115 -10.21 -1.88 8.82
C ALA A 115 -10.55 -0.73 9.77
N GLY A 116 -9.53 0.01 10.23
CA GLY A 116 -9.74 1.14 11.12
C GLY A 116 -10.70 2.15 10.48
N PRO A 117 -11.49 2.88 11.27
CA PRO A 117 -12.35 3.92 10.72
C PRO A 117 -11.47 4.96 10.02
N SER A 118 -11.67 5.14 8.70
CA SER A 118 -11.14 6.29 7.99
C SER A 118 -11.56 7.55 8.74
N LYS A 119 -10.60 8.43 9.00
CA LYS A 119 -10.75 9.67 9.76
C LYS A 119 -11.77 10.60 9.08
N ALA A 120 -13.05 10.36 9.33
CA ALA A 120 -14.17 11.21 8.94
C ALA A 120 -15.24 11.17 10.05
N ALA A 121 -14.83 11.52 11.27
CA ALA A 121 -15.74 11.98 12.31
C ALA A 121 -15.38 13.44 12.62
N ILE A 122 -15.82 14.35 11.74
CA ILE A 122 -15.97 15.74 12.11
C ILE A 122 -17.18 15.80 13.05
N SER A 123 -16.91 16.17 14.30
CA SER A 123 -17.91 16.65 15.24
C SER A 123 -18.72 17.77 14.60
N THR A 124 -20.03 17.56 14.46
CA THR A 124 -20.98 18.67 14.40
C THR A 124 -22.02 18.47 15.51
N LYS A 125 -22.02 19.45 16.41
CA LYS A 125 -22.95 19.66 17.51
C LYS A 125 -24.39 19.76 16.99
N PRO A 126 -25.41 19.15 17.63
CA PRO A 126 -26.78 19.30 17.18
C PRO A 126 -27.34 20.63 17.69
N ALA A 127 -27.82 21.47 16.78
CA ALA A 127 -28.61 22.64 17.10
C ALA A 127 -29.98 22.54 16.39
N GLY A 128 -31.03 22.45 17.20
CA GLY A 128 -32.30 23.16 17.01
C GLY A 128 -33.16 22.85 15.78
N SER A 129 -34.25 22.15 16.03
CA SER A 129 -35.41 21.99 15.15
C SER A 129 -36.09 23.31 14.76
N ALA A 130 -36.40 23.52 13.47
CA ALA A 130 -37.64 24.18 13.02
C ALA A 130 -37.96 23.81 11.54
N LYS A 131 -39.24 23.54 11.29
CA LYS A 131 -39.90 22.98 10.07
C LYS A 131 -40.00 23.98 8.86
N PRO A 132 -40.45 23.50 7.67
CA PRO A 132 -39.98 23.95 6.34
C PRO A 132 -41.07 24.60 5.47
N ALA A 133 -40.66 25.19 4.33
CA ALA A 133 -41.53 25.37 3.16
C ALA A 133 -40.72 25.40 1.84
N ALA A 134 -41.04 24.41 0.97
CA ALA A 134 -41.10 24.38 -0.51
C ALA A 134 -40.08 25.21 -1.33
N THR A 135 -39.37 24.70 -2.35
CA THR A 135 -39.70 23.71 -3.39
C THR A 135 -38.40 23.07 -3.93
N ALA A 136 -38.29 21.73 -3.94
CA ALA A 136 -37.15 21.02 -4.55
C ALA A 136 -37.60 20.05 -5.64
N LYS A 137 -36.99 20.23 -6.81
CA LYS A 137 -36.94 19.39 -8.00
C LYS A 137 -36.54 17.94 -7.66
N PRO A 138 -37.01 16.90 -8.38
CA PRO A 138 -36.88 15.51 -7.96
C PRO A 138 -35.43 15.07 -7.72
N ALA A 139 -35.18 14.54 -6.52
CA ALA A 139 -33.93 13.95 -6.09
C ALA A 139 -33.62 12.67 -6.89
N ALA A 140 -32.41 12.62 -7.45
CA ALA A 140 -31.82 11.36 -7.89
C ALA A 140 -31.45 10.53 -6.65
N LYS A 141 -31.91 9.28 -6.64
CA LYS A 141 -31.66 8.21 -5.67
C LYS A 141 -30.15 8.08 -5.36
N PRO A 142 -29.73 7.81 -4.11
CA PRO A 142 -28.36 7.44 -3.80
C PRO A 142 -28.00 6.16 -4.57
N ALA A 143 -27.05 6.27 -5.49
CA ALA A 143 -26.54 5.12 -6.22
C ALA A 143 -25.77 4.20 -5.26
N ALA A 144 -26.01 2.90 -5.48
CA ALA A 144 -25.54 1.78 -4.71
C ALA A 144 -24.02 1.77 -4.52
N THR A 145 -23.60 1.13 -3.43
CA THR A 145 -22.25 0.67 -3.13
C THR A 145 -21.55 0.11 -4.37
N ALA A 146 -20.65 0.89 -4.96
CA ALA A 146 -19.80 0.46 -6.04
C ALA A 146 -18.72 -0.48 -5.48
N LYS A 147 -18.67 -1.70 -6.04
CA LYS A 147 -17.47 -2.56 -6.03
C LYS A 147 -16.26 -1.69 -6.43
N PRO A 148 -15.07 -1.83 -5.80
CA PRO A 148 -13.91 -1.02 -6.18
C PRO A 148 -13.66 -1.16 -7.67
N VAL A 149 -13.74 -0.04 -8.39
CA VAL A 149 -13.48 0.05 -9.82
C VAL A 149 -12.01 -0.32 -10.02
N ALA A 150 -11.75 -1.32 -10.87
CA ALA A 150 -10.39 -1.74 -11.21
C ALA A 150 -9.64 -0.57 -11.85
N VAL A 151 -8.41 -0.31 -11.39
CA VAL A 151 -7.58 0.80 -11.90
C VAL A 151 -7.02 0.41 -13.26
N SER A 152 -7.25 1.24 -14.27
CA SER A 152 -6.78 1.03 -15.63
C SER A 152 -5.33 1.50 -15.78
N PHE A 153 -4.46 0.64 -16.32
CA PHE A 153 -3.09 1.05 -16.60
C PHE A 153 -3.06 2.10 -17.70
N SER A 154 -3.70 1.82 -18.83
CA SER A 154 -3.64 2.66 -20.03
C SER A 154 -4.20 4.07 -19.82
N THR A 155 -5.30 4.19 -19.08
CA THR A 155 -6.02 5.48 -18.94
C THR A 155 -5.68 6.25 -17.68
N GLN A 156 -5.18 5.59 -16.64
CA GLN A 156 -4.92 6.25 -15.34
C GLN A 156 -3.44 6.22 -14.95
N VAL A 157 -2.79 5.06 -15.05
CA VAL A 157 -1.40 4.89 -14.58
C VAL A 157 -0.37 5.37 -15.62
N ALA A 158 -0.55 5.03 -16.89
CA ALA A 158 0.36 5.40 -17.97
C ALA A 158 0.49 6.94 -18.14
N PRO A 159 -0.60 7.74 -18.07
CA PRO A 159 -0.50 9.19 -18.06
C PRO A 159 0.25 9.74 -16.83
N LEU A 160 0.03 9.16 -15.65
CA LEU A 160 0.74 9.52 -14.41
C LEU A 160 2.25 9.26 -14.57
N LEU A 161 2.64 8.07 -15.02
CA LEU A 161 4.04 7.72 -15.26
C LEU A 161 4.69 8.61 -16.32
N SER A 162 3.96 8.92 -17.40
CA SER A 162 4.43 9.82 -18.45
C SER A 162 4.67 11.24 -17.92
N ARG A 163 3.74 11.76 -17.12
CA ARG A 163 3.81 13.12 -16.55
C ARG A 163 4.94 13.28 -15.54
N HIS A 164 5.07 12.33 -14.60
CA HIS A 164 5.98 12.48 -13.46
C HIS A 164 7.36 11.90 -13.70
N CYS A 165 7.46 10.86 -14.52
CA CYS A 165 8.69 10.08 -14.66
C CYS A 165 9.23 10.05 -16.10
N GLY A 166 8.41 10.48 -17.07
CA GLY A 166 8.66 10.26 -18.49
C GLY A 166 9.94 10.89 -19.01
N GLY A 167 10.29 12.10 -18.56
CA GLY A 167 11.48 12.80 -19.05
C GLY A 167 12.79 12.05 -18.77
N CYS A 168 12.89 11.36 -17.63
CA CYS A 168 14.15 10.74 -17.17
C CYS A 168 14.16 9.21 -17.29
N HIS A 169 12.99 8.57 -17.26
CA HIS A 169 12.87 7.11 -17.19
C HIS A 169 12.09 6.49 -18.36
N ILE A 170 11.41 7.30 -19.19
CA ILE A 170 10.79 6.83 -20.45
C ILE A 170 11.61 7.32 -21.65
N ALA A 171 11.86 8.63 -21.75
CA ALA A 171 12.72 9.20 -22.78
C ALA A 171 14.21 9.04 -22.44
N GLY A 172 14.54 9.09 -21.15
CA GLY A 172 15.90 8.93 -20.63
C GLY A 172 16.15 7.56 -19.98
N ARG A 173 17.38 7.39 -19.46
CA ARG A 173 17.85 6.18 -18.75
C ARG A 173 18.53 6.51 -17.42
N LYS A 174 18.02 7.53 -16.69
CA LYS A 174 18.59 7.94 -15.40
C LYS A 174 18.53 6.79 -14.41
N GLY A 175 19.61 6.57 -13.66
CA GLY A 175 19.72 5.44 -12.74
C GLY A 175 19.99 4.09 -13.41
N GLY A 176 20.36 4.08 -14.70
CA GLY A 176 20.81 2.87 -15.40
C GLY A 176 19.70 1.99 -15.97
N PHE A 177 18.43 2.36 -15.79
CA PHE A 177 17.28 1.61 -16.30
C PHE A 177 16.33 2.52 -17.10
N GLN A 178 15.41 1.89 -17.82
CA GLN A 178 14.35 2.55 -18.58
C GLN A 178 13.05 1.76 -18.41
N MET A 179 11.93 2.48 -18.26
CA MET A 179 10.58 1.93 -18.18
C MET A 179 9.74 2.43 -19.35
N ALA A 180 10.27 2.31 -20.58
CA ALA A 180 9.63 2.86 -21.76
C ALA A 180 8.31 2.18 -22.13
N SER A 181 8.06 0.95 -21.67
CA SER A 181 6.84 0.16 -21.89
C SER A 181 6.39 -0.48 -20.58
N TYR A 182 5.14 -0.99 -20.53
CA TYR A 182 4.66 -1.76 -19.38
C TYR A 182 5.55 -2.99 -19.11
N ALA A 183 5.88 -3.75 -20.15
CA ALA A 183 6.79 -4.89 -20.04
C ALA A 183 8.17 -4.48 -19.55
N GLY A 184 8.67 -3.33 -20.02
CA GLY A 184 9.93 -2.75 -19.56
C GLY A 184 9.90 -2.41 -18.07
N LEU A 185 8.83 -1.75 -17.60
CA LEU A 185 8.61 -1.44 -16.18
C LEU A 185 8.62 -2.71 -15.33
N MET A 186 7.85 -3.73 -15.69
CA MET A 186 7.78 -4.97 -14.93
C MET A 186 9.14 -5.70 -14.88
N LYS A 187 9.89 -5.69 -15.99
CA LYS A 187 11.22 -6.29 -16.05
C LYS A 187 12.25 -5.64 -15.12
N THR A 188 12.05 -4.38 -14.74
CA THR A 188 12.95 -3.70 -13.79
C THR A 188 12.88 -4.26 -12.37
N GLY A 189 11.80 -4.96 -12.01
CA GLY A 189 11.52 -5.38 -10.64
C GLY A 189 11.16 -4.22 -9.69
N MET A 190 10.95 -3.00 -10.20
CA MET A 190 10.55 -1.86 -9.37
C MET A 190 9.10 -1.92 -8.90
N VAL A 191 8.27 -2.68 -9.60
CA VAL A 191 6.88 -2.96 -9.22
C VAL A 191 6.80 -4.41 -8.79
N GLN A 192 6.28 -4.64 -7.58
CA GLN A 192 5.93 -5.94 -7.06
C GLN A 192 4.41 -6.09 -7.13
N PRO A 193 3.86 -6.78 -8.16
CA PRO A 193 2.41 -6.94 -8.31
C PRO A 193 1.77 -7.54 -7.06
N GLY A 194 0.65 -6.98 -6.63
CA GLY A 194 -0.09 -7.38 -5.43
C GLY A 194 0.40 -6.73 -4.13
N VAL A 195 1.58 -6.10 -4.13
CA VAL A 195 2.24 -5.62 -2.91
C VAL A 195 2.87 -4.24 -3.12
N SER A 196 2.06 -3.18 -3.08
CA SER A 196 2.52 -1.80 -3.34
C SER A 196 3.63 -1.35 -2.38
N ASN A 197 3.56 -1.68 -1.10
CA ASN A 197 4.54 -1.29 -0.10
C ASN A 197 5.91 -2.01 -0.24
N ALA A 198 5.98 -3.14 -0.93
CA ALA A 198 7.23 -3.83 -1.26
C ALA A 198 7.81 -3.36 -2.60
N SER A 199 7.08 -2.53 -3.34
CA SER A 199 7.52 -2.02 -4.64
C SER A 199 8.51 -0.88 -4.45
N ARG A 200 9.73 -1.02 -4.99
CA ARG A 200 10.75 0.04 -4.97
C ARG A 200 10.25 1.35 -5.58
N LEU A 201 9.33 1.27 -6.55
CA LEU A 201 8.68 2.43 -7.16
C LEU A 201 7.94 3.31 -6.13
N VAL A 202 7.23 2.68 -5.19
CA VAL A 202 6.49 3.38 -4.12
C VAL A 202 7.47 4.01 -3.14
N GLU A 203 8.47 3.23 -2.69
CA GLU A 203 9.47 3.68 -1.73
C GLU A 203 10.19 4.96 -2.18
N VAL A 204 10.65 5.03 -3.44
CA VAL A 204 11.39 6.20 -3.94
C VAL A 204 10.52 7.43 -4.16
N ILE A 205 9.20 7.26 -4.28
CA ILE A 205 8.26 8.38 -4.34
C ILE A 205 7.98 8.89 -2.93
N GLU A 206 7.77 7.99 -1.96
CA GLU A 206 7.52 8.36 -0.56
C GLU A 206 8.73 8.99 0.12
N SER A 207 9.95 8.54 -0.21
CA SER A 207 11.20 9.16 0.29
C SER A 207 11.43 10.56 -0.27
N GLY A 208 10.73 10.93 -1.34
CA GLY A 208 10.95 12.18 -2.07
C GLY A 208 12.17 12.16 -2.99
N ASP A 209 12.83 11.01 -3.18
CA ASP A 209 13.94 10.87 -4.13
C ASP A 209 13.49 11.06 -5.58
N MET A 210 12.23 10.73 -5.85
CA MET A 210 11.55 10.92 -7.13
C MET A 210 10.18 11.61 -6.91
N PRO A 211 9.75 12.52 -7.81
CA PRO A 211 10.47 13.04 -8.98
C PRO A 211 11.58 14.04 -8.61
N ARG A 212 12.73 13.94 -9.28
CA ARG A 212 13.80 14.95 -9.15
C ARG A 212 13.41 16.26 -9.86
N GLY A 213 13.92 17.37 -9.35
CA GLY A 213 13.68 18.70 -9.95
C GLY A 213 12.43 19.42 -9.42
N GLY A 214 11.96 19.05 -8.22
CA GLY A 214 10.84 19.73 -7.56
C GLY A 214 9.45 19.25 -7.97
N GLY A 215 9.37 18.23 -8.82
CA GLY A 215 8.11 17.54 -9.08
C GLY A 215 7.61 16.82 -7.83
N LYS A 216 6.29 16.81 -7.62
CA LYS A 216 5.65 16.01 -6.57
C LYS A 216 4.54 15.16 -7.16
N VAL A 217 4.44 13.92 -6.68
CA VAL A 217 3.27 13.07 -6.91
C VAL A 217 2.23 13.45 -5.86
N SER A 218 0.99 13.70 -6.28
CA SER A 218 -0.07 14.04 -5.34
C SER A 218 -0.45 12.81 -4.49
N ALA A 219 -1.08 13.02 -3.34
CA ALA A 219 -1.56 11.90 -2.53
C ALA A 219 -2.59 11.04 -3.29
N ASP A 220 -3.40 11.66 -4.15
CA ASP A 220 -4.39 10.94 -4.97
C ASP A 220 -3.74 10.10 -6.06
N ASP A 221 -2.72 10.64 -6.73
CA ASP A 221 -1.92 9.92 -7.72
C ASP A 221 -1.16 8.76 -7.08
N MET A 222 -0.60 8.99 -5.89
CA MET A 222 0.08 7.95 -5.11
C MET A 222 -0.89 6.82 -4.74
N ASN A 223 -2.08 7.16 -4.23
CA ASN A 223 -3.12 6.20 -3.90
C ASN A 223 -3.63 5.45 -5.14
N LEU A 224 -3.68 6.10 -6.31
CA LEU A 224 -4.04 5.46 -7.56
C LEU A 224 -2.98 4.44 -7.99
N LEU A 225 -1.71 4.82 -7.93
CA LEU A 225 -0.58 3.94 -8.24
C LEU A 225 -0.54 2.72 -7.31
N MET A 226 -0.66 2.93 -5.99
CA MET A 226 -0.67 1.84 -5.00
C MET A 226 -1.83 0.88 -5.24
N ARG A 227 -3.05 1.37 -5.45
CA ARG A 227 -4.22 0.52 -5.75
C ARG A 227 -4.04 -0.31 -7.01
N TRP A 228 -3.44 0.28 -8.05
CA TRP A 228 -3.12 -0.47 -9.26
C TRP A 228 -2.11 -1.60 -8.98
N ILE A 229 -1.03 -1.32 -8.25
CA ILE A 229 -0.05 -2.34 -7.88
C ILE A 229 -0.71 -3.44 -7.03
N ASP A 230 -1.46 -3.05 -5.99
CA ASP A 230 -2.16 -3.99 -5.08
C ASP A 230 -3.19 -4.86 -5.83
N SER A 231 -3.73 -4.38 -6.95
CA SER A 231 -4.62 -5.17 -7.82
C SER A 231 -3.89 -6.17 -8.74
N GLY A 232 -2.58 -6.36 -8.56
CA GLY A 232 -1.74 -7.21 -9.41
C GLY A 232 -1.16 -6.48 -10.62
N ALA A 233 -1.11 -5.14 -10.59
CA ALA A 233 -0.62 -4.29 -11.66
C ALA A 233 -1.18 -4.65 -13.06
N PRO A 234 -2.50 -4.81 -13.23
CA PRO A 234 -3.07 -5.31 -14.48
C PRO A 234 -2.78 -4.37 -15.66
N PHE A 235 -2.50 -4.97 -16.82
CA PHE A 235 -2.35 -4.27 -18.09
C PHE A 235 -3.61 -4.43 -18.95
N ASP A 236 -4.18 -3.31 -19.39
CA ASP A 236 -5.41 -3.25 -20.19
C ASP A 236 -5.21 -2.57 -21.55
N GLY A 237 -3.95 -2.38 -21.97
CA GLY A 237 -3.60 -1.83 -23.28
C GLY A 237 -3.51 -2.89 -24.37
N PRO A 238 -3.34 -2.46 -25.64
CA PRO A 238 -3.31 -3.38 -26.78
C PRO A 238 -2.02 -4.22 -26.86
N ASP A 239 -0.88 -3.67 -26.42
CA ASP A 239 0.41 -4.36 -26.43
C ASP A 239 1.30 -3.87 -25.26
N PRO A 240 1.73 -4.76 -24.35
CA PRO A 240 2.55 -4.38 -23.20
C PRO A 240 3.96 -3.90 -23.58
N SER A 241 4.40 -4.12 -24.81
CA SER A 241 5.71 -3.68 -25.33
C SER A 241 5.66 -2.29 -25.95
N GLN A 242 4.46 -1.74 -26.18
CA GLN A 242 4.33 -0.39 -26.75
C GLN A 242 4.85 0.68 -25.79
N PRO A 243 5.31 1.83 -26.34
CA PRO A 243 5.73 2.95 -25.51
C PRO A 243 4.60 3.42 -24.59
N ILE A 244 4.88 3.60 -23.29
CA ILE A 244 3.92 4.14 -22.31
C ILE A 244 3.35 5.48 -22.78
N ALA A 245 4.16 6.32 -23.45
CA ALA A 245 3.69 7.57 -24.03
C ALA A 245 2.61 7.38 -25.11
N ALA A 246 2.71 6.31 -25.91
CA ALA A 246 1.69 5.96 -26.90
C ALA A 246 0.43 5.39 -26.21
N THR A 247 0.59 4.54 -25.19
CA THR A 247 -0.52 3.99 -24.39
C THR A 247 -1.28 5.09 -23.65
N ALA A 248 -0.58 6.07 -23.07
CA ALA A 248 -1.16 7.21 -22.37
C ALA A 248 -1.93 8.17 -23.29
N ALA A 249 -1.64 8.15 -24.59
CA ALA A 249 -2.31 8.98 -25.60
C ALA A 249 -3.54 8.29 -26.23
N GLN A 250 -3.83 7.03 -25.89
CA GLN A 250 -5.00 6.34 -26.41
C GLN A 250 -6.26 6.71 -25.60
N PRO A 251 -7.37 7.08 -26.28
CA PRO A 251 -8.65 7.21 -25.61
C PRO A 251 -9.14 5.81 -25.17
N SER A 252 -9.53 5.72 -23.91
CA SER A 252 -10.12 4.57 -23.22
C SER A 252 -11.08 3.77 -24.10
N GLY A 253 -10.99 2.45 -24.08
CA GLY A 253 -11.88 1.51 -24.78
C GLY A 253 -13.33 1.48 -24.29
N GLY A 254 -14.01 2.62 -24.26
CA GLY A 254 -15.39 2.68 -24.75
C GLY A 254 -15.35 2.59 -26.28
N SER A 255 -16.41 2.06 -26.91
CA SER A 255 -16.52 1.95 -28.37
C SER A 255 -15.90 3.16 -29.10
N PRO A 256 -15.23 2.96 -30.26
CA PRO A 256 -14.46 4.00 -30.93
C PRO A 256 -15.27 5.29 -30.95
N VAL A 257 -14.82 6.30 -30.20
CA VAL A 257 -15.26 7.65 -30.50
C VAL A 257 -14.73 7.88 -31.91
N PRO A 258 -15.61 8.02 -32.92
CA PRO A 258 -15.14 8.31 -34.27
C PRO A 258 -14.20 9.52 -34.17
N PRO A 259 -13.13 9.59 -34.99
CA PRO A 259 -12.24 10.74 -35.00
C PRO A 259 -13.11 12.00 -34.99
N PRO A 260 -12.74 13.09 -34.27
CA PRO A 260 -13.52 14.31 -34.29
C PRO A 260 -13.78 14.60 -35.75
N GLN A 261 -15.04 14.39 -36.16
CA GLN A 261 -15.42 14.66 -37.53
C GLN A 261 -15.01 16.11 -37.73
N PRO A 262 -14.39 16.48 -38.87
CA PRO A 262 -14.08 17.88 -39.13
C PRO A 262 -15.33 18.65 -38.76
N VAL A 263 -15.24 19.47 -37.70
CA VAL A 263 -16.40 20.20 -37.20
C VAL A 263 -16.89 20.98 -38.38
N VAL A 264 -18.01 20.54 -38.97
CA VAL A 264 -18.54 21.16 -40.17
C VAL A 264 -18.71 22.60 -39.77
N ALA A 265 -17.99 23.50 -40.45
CA ALA A 265 -17.90 24.90 -40.07
C ALA A 265 -19.31 25.40 -39.75
N VAL A 266 -19.57 25.67 -38.46
CA VAL A 266 -20.87 26.20 -38.05
C VAL A 266 -20.97 27.53 -38.77
N LYS A 267 -21.94 27.62 -39.69
CA LYS A 267 -22.16 28.83 -40.48
C LYS A 267 -22.69 29.89 -39.52
N LEU A 268 -21.79 30.71 -38.99
CA LEU A 268 -22.10 31.79 -38.07
C LEU A 268 -23.11 32.71 -38.74
N LYS A 269 -24.15 33.11 -38.01
CA LYS A 269 -25.07 34.14 -38.49
C LYS A 269 -24.37 35.50 -38.46
N ALA A 270 -24.82 36.44 -39.30
CA ALA A 270 -24.28 37.80 -39.28
C ALA A 270 -24.40 38.41 -37.88
N GLY A 271 -23.26 38.69 -37.24
CA GLY A 271 -23.16 39.24 -35.89
C GLY A 271 -22.70 38.24 -34.80
N GLU A 272 -22.54 36.96 -35.12
CA GLU A 272 -22.09 35.95 -34.15
C GLU A 272 -20.56 35.82 -34.12
N VAL A 273 -19.98 35.84 -32.92
CA VAL A 273 -18.52 35.82 -32.70
C VAL A 273 -18.11 34.41 -32.27
N SER A 274 -17.17 33.81 -33.01
CA SER A 274 -16.58 32.51 -32.68
C SER A 274 -15.18 32.72 -32.10
N PHE A 275 -14.87 31.99 -31.03
CA PHE A 275 -13.54 32.02 -30.44
C PHE A 275 -12.46 31.67 -31.47
N ALA A 276 -12.65 30.59 -32.24
CA ALA A 276 -11.67 30.12 -33.22
C ALA A 276 -11.48 31.09 -34.39
N ALA A 277 -12.55 31.77 -34.83
CA ALA A 277 -12.50 32.65 -36.00
C ALA A 277 -12.18 34.11 -35.66
N ASN A 278 -12.53 34.58 -34.45
CA ASN A 278 -12.48 36.01 -34.11
C ASN A 278 -11.58 36.33 -32.91
N ILE A 279 -11.42 35.42 -31.94
CA ILE A 279 -10.68 35.71 -30.69
C ILE A 279 -9.28 35.10 -30.72
N ALA A 280 -9.14 33.87 -31.20
CA ALA A 280 -7.87 33.15 -31.24
C ALA A 280 -6.78 33.89 -32.05
N PRO A 281 -7.05 34.52 -33.21
CA PRO A 281 -6.03 35.29 -33.94
C PRO A 281 -5.52 36.49 -33.15
N LEU A 282 -6.41 37.23 -32.48
CA LEU A 282 -6.04 38.41 -31.67
C LEU A 282 -5.16 38.04 -30.48
N LEU A 283 -5.43 36.88 -29.86
CA LEU A 283 -4.61 36.37 -28.76
C LEU A 283 -3.24 35.89 -29.26
N LEU A 284 -3.17 35.31 -30.46
CA LEU A 284 -1.90 34.91 -31.05
C LEU A 284 -1.05 36.12 -31.45
N GLU A 285 -1.65 37.18 -31.99
CA GLU A 285 -0.92 38.40 -32.35
C GLU A 285 -0.48 39.22 -31.13
N ASN A 286 -1.28 39.28 -30.07
CA ASN A 286 -0.99 40.15 -28.92
C ASN A 286 -0.41 39.43 -27.70
N CYS A 287 -0.41 38.10 -27.66
CA CYS A 287 0.01 37.34 -26.47
C CYS A 287 1.02 36.22 -26.75
N ALA A 288 1.40 35.97 -28.01
CA ALA A 288 2.52 35.08 -28.33
C ALA A 288 3.84 35.88 -28.34
N GLY A 289 4.31 36.26 -27.15
CA GLY A 289 5.65 36.81 -26.89
C GLY A 289 6.46 35.86 -26.02
#